data_AF-A0A494SRZ1-F1
#
_entry.id   AF-A0A494SRZ1-F1
#
_cell.length_a   1.000
_cell.length_b   1.000
_cell.length_c   1.000
_cell.angle_alpha   90.00
_cell.angle_beta   90.00
_cell.angle_gamma   90.00
#
_symmetry.space_group_name_H-M   'P 1'
#
loop_
_entity.id
_entity.type
_entity.pdbx_description
1 polymer ?
#
loop_
_entity_poly.entity_id
_entity_poly.type
_entity_poly.pdbx_seq_one_letter_code
_entity_poly.pdbx_strand_id
1 'polypeptide(L)' 'MSCVDDSEPPVSGGLALGDDTHMLPVTAAVRQAIGKSDGDQVTIHLTERCS' A
#
# COMPACT_ATOMS: atom_id res chain seq x y z
N MET A 1 -28.46 -25.46 13.43
CA MET A 1 -28.23 -24.06 13.04
C MET A 1 -26.74 -23.95 12.79
N SER A 2 -26.31 -24.17 11.55
CA SER A 2 -24.91 -24.19 11.16
C SER A 2 -24.61 -22.88 10.47
N CYS A 3 -23.74 -22.05 11.01
CA CYS A 3 -23.05 -21.03 10.22
C CYS A 3 -21.56 -21.13 10.53
N VAL A 4 -20.85 -21.29 9.43
CA VAL A 4 -19.46 -21.66 9.23
C VAL A 4 -18.51 -20.53 9.65
N ASP A 5 -17.33 -20.93 10.11
CA ASP A 5 -16.14 -20.10 10.31
C ASP A 5 -15.71 -19.49 8.96
N ASP A 6 -15.80 -18.17 8.83
CA ASP A 6 -15.21 -17.42 7.72
C ASP A 6 -13.92 -16.78 8.22
N SER A 7 -12.85 -17.56 8.09
CA SER A 7 -11.49 -17.16 8.35
C SER A 7 -10.98 -16.33 7.18
N GLU A 8 -11.33 -15.04 7.14
CA GLU A 8 -10.63 -14.06 6.33
C GLU A 8 -9.89 -13.09 7.27
N PRO A 9 -8.55 -13.13 7.36
CA PRO A 9 -7.84 -12.13 8.15
C PRO A 9 -8.17 -10.76 7.55
N PRO A 10 -8.51 -9.75 8.37
CA PRO A 10 -8.76 -8.41 7.86
C PRO A 10 -7.54 -7.98 7.06
N VAL A 11 -7.78 -7.64 5.79
CA VAL A 11 -6.84 -6.94 4.91
C VAL A 11 -6.03 -5.98 5.76
N SER A 12 -4.71 -6.19 5.79
CA SER A 12 -3.78 -5.44 6.63
C SER A 12 -3.81 -3.97 6.22
N GLY A 13 -4.76 -3.22 6.79
CA GLY A 13 -4.90 -1.79 6.64
C GLY A 13 -3.84 -1.10 7.48
N GLY A 14 -2.67 -0.86 6.88
CA GLY A 14 -1.81 0.24 7.24
C GLY A 14 -1.83 1.21 6.07
N LEU A 15 -1.98 2.53 6.23
CA LEU A 15 -1.29 3.36 7.21
C LEU A 15 -2.15 4.60 7.50
N ALA A 16 -2.23 5.00 8.77
CA ALA A 16 -2.45 6.40 9.12
C ALA A 16 -1.16 6.90 9.78
N LEU A 17 -0.36 7.65 9.03
CA LEU A 17 0.62 8.59 9.59
C LEU A 17 0.33 9.95 8.93
N GLY A 18 -0.56 10.73 9.57
CA GLY A 18 -0.61 12.19 9.39
C GLY A 18 0.66 12.80 10.01
N ASP A 19 1.14 13.98 9.64
CA ASP A 19 0.50 15.19 9.14
C ASP A 19 1.09 15.61 7.78
N ASP A 20 0.25 16.16 6.89
CA ASP A 20 0.61 16.94 5.69
C ASP A 20 1.47 16.30 4.58
N THR A 21 1.88 15.04 4.73
CA THR A 21 2.64 14.31 3.71
C THR A 21 1.69 13.46 2.87
N HIS A 22 1.27 13.97 1.72
CA HIS A 22 0.49 13.19 0.76
C HIS A 22 1.25 11.91 0.39
N MET A 23 0.74 10.77 0.84
CA MET A 23 1.37 9.47 0.62
C MET A 23 0.84 8.84 -0.66
N LEU A 24 1.73 8.59 -1.62
CA LEU A 24 1.39 7.79 -2.80
C LEU A 24 1.47 6.29 -2.42
N PRO A 25 0.36 5.54 -2.41
CA PRO A 25 0.41 4.13 -2.07
C PRO A 25 1.17 3.36 -3.16
N VAL A 26 2.28 2.72 -2.79
CA VAL A 26 3.02 1.80 -3.65
C VAL A 26 2.88 0.40 -3.06
N THR A 27 2.22 -0.50 -3.80
CA THR A 27 1.98 -1.87 -3.33
C THR A 27 3.29 -2.66 -3.18
N ALA A 28 3.30 -3.65 -2.29
CA ALA A 28 4.46 -4.53 -2.10
C ALA A 28 4.83 -5.29 -3.39
N ALA A 29 3.85 -5.60 -4.24
CA ALA A 29 4.09 -6.25 -5.53
C ALA A 29 4.89 -5.35 -6.48
N VAL A 30 4.54 -4.05 -6.55
CA VAL A 30 5.28 -3.09 -7.37
C VAL A 30 6.71 -2.93 -6.85
N ARG A 31 6.89 -2.79 -5.52
CA ARG A 31 8.21 -2.70 -4.89
C ARG A 31 9.11 -3.91 -5.22
N GLN A 32 8.56 -5.12 -5.13
CA GLN A 32 9.27 -6.35 -5.50
C GLN A 32 9.61 -6.40 -6.99
N ALA A 33 8.68 -6.00 -7.86
CA ALA A 33 8.91 -5.99 -9.31
C ALA A 33 10.04 -5.04 -9.72
N ILE A 34 10.23 -3.92 -9.01
CA ILE A 34 11.33 -2.98 -9.24
C ILE A 34 12.58 -3.30 -8.40
N GLY A 35 12.58 -4.38 -7.62
CA GLY A 35 13.71 -4.79 -6.77
C GLY A 35 14.01 -3.81 -5.62
N LYS A 36 13.00 -3.10 -5.13
CA LYS A 36 13.13 -2.07 -4.09
C LYS A 36 12.47 -2.53 -2.79
N SER A 37 13.12 -2.21 -1.68
CA SER A 37 12.68 -2.55 -0.33
C SER A 37 12.26 -1.29 0.44
N ASP A 38 11.74 -1.46 1.66
CA ASP A 38 11.58 -0.33 2.57
C ASP A 38 12.90 0.42 2.77
N GLY A 39 12.82 1.75 2.85
CA GLY A 39 13.98 2.63 2.98
C GLY A 39 14.78 2.88 1.70
N ASP A 40 14.54 2.13 0.62
CA ASP A 40 15.25 2.36 -0.65
C ASP A 40 14.69 3.56 -1.42
N GLN A 41 15.57 4.30 -2.08
CA GLN A 41 15.17 5.47 -2.87
C GLN A 41 14.54 5.01 -4.19
N VAL A 42 13.39 5.61 -4.50
CA VAL A 42 12.64 5.37 -5.73
C VAL A 42 12.41 6.69 -6.47
N THR A 43 12.49 6.65 -7.80
CA THR A 43 12.15 7.78 -8.66
C THR A 43 10.72 7.62 -9.17
N ILE A 44 9.88 8.63 -8.91
CA ILE A 44 8.47 8.63 -9.31
C ILE A 44 8.26 9.75 -10.33
N HIS A 45 7.66 9.43 -11.47
CA HIS A 45 7.26 10.41 -12.48
C HIS A 45 5.74 10.53 -12.50
N LEU A 46 5.21 11.69 -12.08
CA LEU A 46 3.78 11.97 -12.07
C LEU A 46 3.40 12.62 -13.41
N THR A 47 2.57 11.94 -14.22
CA THR A 47 2.15 12.45 -15.54
C THR A 47 0.92 13.35 -15.46
N GLU A 48 0.03 13.09 -14.52
CA GLU A 48 -1.21 13.83 -14.31
C GLU A 48 -1.63 13.78 -12.84
N ARG A 49 -2.46 14.75 -12.43
CA ARG A 49 -3.10 14.77 -11.11
C ARG A 49 -4.58 14.48 -11.28
N CYS A 50 -5.04 13.37 -10.71
CA CYS A 50 -6.46 13.09 -10.57
C CYS A 50 -6.93 13.75 -9.26
N SER A 51 -7.72 14.82 -9.39
CA SER A 51 -8.37 15.54 -8.29
C SER A 51 -9.66 14.88 -7.86
#